data_AF-A0AAD5YW03-F1
#
_entry.id   AF-A0AAD5YW03-F1
#
_cell.length_a   1.000
_cell.length_b   1.000
_cell.length_c   1.000
_cell.angle_alpha   90.00
_cell.angle_beta   90.00
_cell.angle_gamma   90.00
#
_symmetry.space_group_name_H-M   'P 1'
#
loop_
_entity.id
_entity.type
_entity.pdbx_description
1 polymer ?
#
loop_
_entity_poly.entity_id
_entity_poly.type
_entity_poly.pdbx_seq_one_letter_code
_entity_poly.pdbx_strand_id
1 'polypeptide(L)'
;MTSPEPENQLLGEVAKALRREHYPDMNRHKYPPHIVHTNVHIKSFKRFWFYLGRDVVNMAITEYEKGYHWNGGPYDPEDDLHAKVARWLWWKSIQRTLDSEVALRNHMMTAKDQLKVGVRSMVRLTAYQYPEFWKGKRCLLLIPGLSFYEQKQMLGGWELFEYVEREFDEEMERVCEELCIYSDSIAYREVWDTFEVILEHLESSDSEAENSDSEAENSHSETENSDSEAENSHSEAENSDTDAEDQDSD
;
A
#
# COMPACT_ATOMS: atom_id res chain seq x y z
N MET A 1 3.60 19.25 -30.47
CA MET A 1 4.08 17.94 -29.94
C MET A 1 4.05 18.08 -28.43
N THR A 2 3.05 17.49 -27.78
CA THR A 2 3.00 17.41 -26.31
C THR A 2 4.18 16.55 -25.86
N SER A 3 4.94 17.02 -24.85
CA SER A 3 5.99 16.24 -24.23
C SER A 3 5.40 14.89 -23.78
N PRO A 4 6.07 13.75 -24.02
CA PRO A 4 5.61 12.48 -23.46
C PRO A 4 5.51 12.62 -21.93
N GLU A 5 4.42 12.10 -21.36
CA GLU A 5 4.21 12.10 -19.91
C GLU A 5 5.39 11.40 -19.19
N PRO A 6 5.79 11.88 -18.00
CA PRO A 6 6.98 11.41 -17.29
C PRO A 6 6.98 9.91 -17.01
N GLU A 7 5.82 9.30 -16.78
CA GLU A 7 5.67 7.86 -16.55
C GLU A 7 6.02 7.00 -17.78
N ASN A 8 5.64 7.48 -18.98
CA ASN A 8 6.03 6.85 -20.25
C ASN A 8 7.55 6.94 -20.48
N GLN A 9 8.19 7.92 -19.86
CA GLN A 9 9.64 8.08 -19.91
C GLN A 9 10.32 7.03 -19.04
N LEU A 10 9.84 6.79 -17.82
CA LEU A 10 10.41 5.79 -16.91
C LEU A 10 10.34 4.38 -17.50
N LEU A 11 9.14 3.91 -17.89
CA LEU A 11 8.96 2.59 -18.54
C LEU A 11 9.79 2.45 -19.81
N GLY A 12 9.91 3.53 -20.59
CA GLY A 12 10.75 3.57 -21.78
C GLY A 12 12.24 3.41 -21.45
N GLU A 13 12.74 4.05 -20.39
CA GLU A 13 14.12 3.91 -19.92
C GLU A 13 14.41 2.50 -19.36
N VAL A 14 13.45 1.92 -18.64
CA VAL A 14 13.52 0.53 -18.18
C VAL A 14 13.67 -0.44 -19.35
N ALA A 15 12.79 -0.34 -20.34
CA ALA A 15 12.86 -1.20 -21.51
C ALA A 15 14.20 -1.03 -22.26
N LYS A 16 14.74 0.19 -22.33
CA LYS A 16 16.08 0.45 -22.89
C LYS A 16 17.18 -0.16 -22.05
N ALA A 17 17.11 -0.10 -20.72
CA ALA A 17 18.09 -0.68 -19.81
C ALA A 17 18.12 -2.21 -19.93
N LEU A 18 16.98 -2.88 -19.77
CA LEU A 18 16.84 -4.33 -19.92
C LEU A 18 17.32 -4.81 -21.30
N ARG A 19 17.00 -4.04 -22.34
CA ARG A 19 17.49 -4.32 -23.70
C ARG A 19 19.01 -4.24 -23.81
N ARG A 20 19.63 -3.21 -23.24
CA ARG A 20 21.08 -3.02 -23.28
C ARG A 20 21.81 -4.16 -22.61
N GLU A 21 21.25 -4.65 -21.51
CA GLU A 21 21.84 -5.70 -20.69
C GLU A 21 21.70 -7.08 -21.32
N HIS A 22 20.48 -7.48 -21.67
CA HIS A 22 20.22 -8.87 -22.06
C HIS A 22 20.30 -9.12 -23.56
N TYR A 23 20.26 -8.07 -24.37
CA TYR A 23 20.24 -8.20 -25.84
C TYR A 23 21.00 -7.06 -26.56
N PRO A 24 22.29 -6.86 -26.26
CA PRO A 24 23.08 -5.75 -26.80
C PRO A 24 23.23 -5.78 -28.32
N ASP A 25 23.27 -6.98 -28.93
CA ASP A 25 23.57 -7.18 -30.35
C ASP A 25 22.40 -6.86 -31.28
N MET A 26 21.20 -6.69 -30.74
CA MET A 26 20.02 -6.52 -31.57
C MET A 26 19.90 -5.08 -32.07
N ASN A 27 19.67 -4.93 -33.37
CA ASN A 27 19.67 -3.63 -34.03
C ASN A 27 18.56 -2.70 -33.48
N ARG A 28 18.97 -1.62 -32.80
CA ARG A 28 18.08 -0.65 -32.14
C ARG A 28 17.26 0.20 -33.11
N HIS A 29 17.74 0.40 -34.34
CA HIS A 29 17.02 1.14 -35.36
C HIS A 29 15.90 0.30 -35.96
N LYS A 30 16.16 -1.00 -36.15
CA LYS A 30 15.18 -1.94 -36.70
C LYS A 30 14.19 -2.43 -35.64
N TYR A 31 14.65 -2.63 -34.41
CA TYR A 31 13.89 -3.16 -33.27
C TYR A 31 14.16 -2.31 -32.02
N PRO A 32 13.60 -1.08 -31.98
CA PRO A 32 13.77 -0.22 -30.82
C PRO A 32 13.17 -0.88 -29.57
N PRO A 33 13.79 -0.69 -28.38
CA PRO A 33 13.32 -1.27 -27.12
C PRO A 33 11.93 -0.78 -26.70
N HIS A 34 11.58 0.45 -27.08
CA HIS A 34 10.31 1.08 -26.76
C HIS A 34 9.88 1.95 -27.93
N ILE A 35 8.60 1.90 -28.29
CA ILE A 35 7.99 2.77 -29.29
C ILE A 35 6.70 3.33 -28.71
N VAL A 36 6.60 4.65 -28.65
CA VAL A 36 5.32 5.32 -28.36
C VAL A 36 4.52 5.33 -29.67
N HIS A 37 3.47 4.51 -29.72
CA HIS A 37 2.54 4.54 -30.84
C HIS A 37 1.35 5.44 -30.50
N THR A 38 1.24 6.59 -31.17
CA THR A 38 0.01 7.39 -31.19
C THR A 38 -1.02 6.69 -32.08
N ASN A 39 -1.63 5.61 -31.58
CA ASN A 39 -2.52 4.82 -32.40
C ASN A 39 -3.95 5.39 -32.37
N VAL A 40 -4.29 6.13 -33.43
CA VAL A 40 -5.61 6.75 -33.64
C VAL A 40 -6.73 5.71 -33.82
N HIS A 41 -6.41 4.47 -34.20
CA HIS A 41 -7.40 3.47 -34.61
C HIS A 41 -7.61 2.29 -33.65
N ILE A 42 -6.96 2.23 -32.48
CA ILE A 42 -7.24 1.17 -31.49
C ILE A 42 -8.54 1.47 -30.74
N LYS A 43 -9.67 1.44 -31.45
CA LYS A 43 -11.01 1.57 -30.86
C LYS A 43 -11.23 0.54 -29.74
N SER A 44 -10.64 -0.65 -29.84
CA SER A 44 -10.79 -1.71 -28.83
C SER A 44 -10.06 -1.42 -27.52
N PHE A 45 -8.83 -0.86 -27.58
CA PHE A 45 -8.05 -0.48 -26.42
C PHE A 45 -8.63 0.79 -25.81
N LYS A 46 -8.96 1.80 -26.63
CA LYS A 46 -9.69 2.99 -26.19
C LYS A 46 -11.02 2.64 -25.53
N ARG A 47 -11.79 1.67 -26.07
CA ARG A 47 -13.01 1.18 -25.42
C ARG A 47 -12.71 0.51 -24.08
N PHE A 48 -11.67 -0.31 -24.00
CA PHE A 48 -11.29 -0.96 -22.74
C PHE A 48 -10.93 0.05 -21.65
N TRP A 49 -10.01 0.97 -21.94
CA TRP A 49 -9.65 2.05 -21.00
C TRP A 49 -10.81 3.00 -20.73
N PHE A 50 -11.68 3.20 -21.71
CA PHE A 50 -12.91 3.95 -21.49
C PHE A 50 -13.81 3.25 -20.48
N TYR A 51 -13.97 1.93 -20.51
CA TYR A 51 -14.72 1.20 -19.48
C TYR A 51 -14.02 1.25 -18.12
N LEU A 52 -12.70 1.02 -18.06
CA LEU A 52 -11.97 1.16 -16.80
C LEU A 52 -12.11 2.58 -16.22
N GLY A 53 -11.89 3.61 -17.03
CA GLY A 53 -12.04 4.99 -16.59
C GLY A 53 -13.48 5.32 -16.18
N ARG A 54 -14.46 4.97 -17.03
CA ARG A 54 -15.86 5.33 -16.79
C ARG A 54 -16.51 4.52 -15.67
N ASP A 55 -16.24 3.23 -15.60
CA ASP A 55 -16.96 2.33 -14.70
C ASP A 55 -16.18 2.08 -13.42
N VAL A 56 -14.86 1.88 -13.48
CA VAL A 56 -14.04 1.64 -12.27
C VAL A 56 -13.58 2.95 -11.65
N VAL A 57 -12.88 3.80 -12.41
CA VAL A 57 -12.26 5.01 -11.86
C VAL A 57 -13.31 6.03 -11.42
N ASN A 58 -14.32 6.33 -12.25
CA ASN A 58 -15.37 7.27 -11.82
C ASN A 58 -16.17 6.76 -10.62
N MET A 59 -16.39 5.45 -10.51
CA MET A 59 -17.06 4.88 -9.35
C MET A 59 -16.18 5.00 -8.11
N ALA A 60 -14.88 4.70 -8.21
CA ALA A 60 -13.93 4.90 -7.14
C ALA A 60 -13.88 6.38 -6.71
N ILE A 61 -13.84 7.33 -7.65
CA ILE A 61 -13.90 8.78 -7.36
C ILE A 61 -15.21 9.14 -6.66
N THR A 62 -16.35 8.67 -7.18
CA THR A 62 -17.67 8.96 -6.59
C THR A 62 -17.75 8.44 -5.16
N GLU A 63 -17.26 7.24 -4.89
CA GLU A 63 -17.24 6.67 -3.55
C GLU A 63 -16.21 7.37 -2.65
N TYR A 64 -15.05 7.74 -3.18
CA TYR A 64 -14.03 8.53 -2.46
C TYR A 64 -14.58 9.88 -2.00
N GLU A 65 -15.26 10.60 -2.88
CA GLU A 65 -15.86 11.91 -2.58
C GLU A 65 -16.89 11.86 -1.45
N LYS A 66 -17.53 10.71 -1.19
CA LYS A 66 -18.48 10.57 -0.06
C LYS A 66 -17.79 10.62 1.30
N GLY A 67 -16.55 10.15 1.40
CA GLY A 67 -15.84 10.12 2.67
C GLY A 67 -15.23 11.44 3.08
N TYR A 68 -15.10 12.39 2.15
CA TYR A 68 -14.50 13.70 2.43
C TYR A 68 -15.29 14.48 3.48
N HIS A 69 -14.62 15.01 4.51
CA HIS A 69 -15.29 15.69 5.62
C HIS A 69 -16.11 16.93 5.21
N TRP A 70 -15.74 17.64 4.13
CA TRP A 70 -16.55 18.73 3.58
C TRP A 70 -17.94 18.27 3.09
N ASN A 71 -18.12 16.98 2.84
CA ASN A 71 -19.40 16.35 2.52
C ASN A 71 -20.03 15.65 3.74
N GLY A 72 -19.49 15.86 4.94
CA GLY A 72 -19.93 15.21 6.18
C GLY A 72 -19.40 13.78 6.37
N GLY A 73 -18.35 13.39 5.64
CA GLY A 73 -17.69 12.09 5.79
C GLY A 73 -16.56 12.08 6.84
N PRO A 74 -15.98 10.89 7.14
CA PRO A 74 -14.99 10.71 8.20
C PRO A 74 -13.55 11.15 7.85
N TYR A 75 -13.26 11.46 6.59
CA TYR A 75 -11.90 11.72 6.13
C TYR A 75 -11.50 13.21 6.22
N ASP A 76 -10.54 13.52 7.09
CA ASP A 76 -9.83 14.79 7.15
C ASP A 76 -8.48 14.69 6.41
N PRO A 77 -8.29 15.41 5.29
CA PRO A 77 -7.02 15.41 4.56
C PRO A 77 -5.88 16.18 5.26
N GLU A 78 -6.18 16.99 6.28
CA GLU A 78 -5.16 17.71 7.05
C GLU A 78 -4.54 16.84 8.16
N ASP A 79 -5.18 15.71 8.48
CA ASP A 79 -4.66 14.71 9.41
C ASP A 79 -3.79 13.68 8.66
N ASP A 80 -2.53 13.53 9.08
CA ASP A 80 -1.55 12.64 8.44
C ASP A 80 -1.92 11.15 8.58
N LEU A 81 -2.50 10.76 9.72
CA LEU A 81 -2.95 9.39 9.93
C LEU A 81 -4.14 9.08 9.03
N HIS A 82 -5.13 9.97 8.98
CA HIS A 82 -6.26 9.84 8.05
C HIS A 82 -5.76 9.71 6.61
N ALA A 83 -4.83 10.57 6.18
CA ALA A 83 -4.27 10.54 4.83
C ALA A 83 -3.56 9.21 4.52
N LYS A 84 -2.80 8.66 5.47
CA LYS A 84 -2.09 7.38 5.32
C LYS A 84 -3.05 6.19 5.26
N VAL A 85 -3.98 6.08 6.21
CA VAL A 85 -4.98 4.98 6.27
C VAL A 85 -5.85 5.00 5.01
N ALA A 86 -6.37 6.18 4.62
CA ALA A 86 -7.18 6.31 3.42
C ALA A 86 -6.40 5.89 2.18
N ARG A 87 -5.16 6.35 2.03
CA ARG A 87 -4.32 6.00 0.88
C ARG A 87 -4.05 4.50 0.80
N TRP A 88 -3.76 3.87 1.94
CA TRP A 88 -3.54 2.42 2.03
C TRP A 88 -4.77 1.62 1.59
N LEU A 89 -5.94 1.91 2.18
CA LEU A 89 -7.21 1.23 1.87
C LEU A 89 -7.62 1.41 0.40
N TRP A 90 -7.58 2.65 -0.09
CA TRP A 90 -7.99 2.97 -1.46
C TRP A 90 -7.08 2.31 -2.48
N TRP A 91 -5.77 2.27 -2.23
CA TRP A 91 -4.84 1.56 -3.10
C TRP A 91 -5.18 0.07 -3.20
N LYS A 92 -5.30 -0.64 -2.07
CA LYS A 92 -5.59 -2.08 -2.05
C LYS A 92 -6.92 -2.39 -2.75
N SER A 93 -7.96 -1.60 -2.44
CA SER A 93 -9.30 -1.74 -3.03
C SER A 93 -9.32 -1.49 -4.54
N ILE A 94 -8.66 -0.44 -5.01
CA ILE A 94 -8.54 -0.12 -6.45
C ILE A 94 -7.73 -1.21 -7.16
N GLN A 95 -6.55 -1.57 -6.62
CA GLN A 95 -5.66 -2.56 -7.22
C GLN A 95 -6.37 -3.90 -7.38
N ARG A 96 -7.09 -4.36 -6.35
CA ARG A 96 -7.90 -5.58 -6.43
C ARG A 96 -8.98 -5.50 -7.50
N THR A 97 -9.68 -4.37 -7.60
CA THR A 97 -10.71 -4.16 -8.62
C THR A 97 -10.10 -4.22 -10.03
N LEU A 98 -8.93 -3.60 -10.20
CA LEU A 98 -8.17 -3.66 -11.45
C LEU A 98 -7.71 -5.08 -11.77
N ASP A 99 -7.22 -5.84 -10.79
CA ASP A 99 -6.79 -7.23 -10.96
C ASP A 99 -7.95 -8.13 -11.35
N SER A 100 -9.12 -7.95 -10.73
CA SER A 100 -10.36 -8.65 -11.09
C SER A 100 -10.78 -8.33 -12.53
N GLU A 101 -10.77 -7.05 -12.93
CA GLU A 101 -11.08 -6.63 -14.30
C GLU A 101 -10.09 -7.18 -15.32
N VAL A 102 -8.79 -7.17 -15.00
CA VAL A 102 -7.72 -7.74 -15.82
C VAL A 102 -7.92 -9.25 -15.95
N ALA A 103 -8.17 -9.96 -14.86
CA ALA A 103 -8.45 -11.39 -14.86
C ALA A 103 -9.68 -11.69 -15.71
N LEU A 104 -10.82 -11.06 -15.44
CA LEU A 104 -12.06 -11.25 -16.21
C LEU A 104 -11.80 -11.09 -17.71
N ARG A 105 -11.16 -10.00 -18.11
CA ARG A 105 -10.98 -9.65 -19.53
C ARG A 105 -9.88 -10.44 -20.23
N ASN A 106 -8.86 -10.88 -19.50
CA ASN A 106 -7.88 -11.80 -20.04
C ASN A 106 -8.52 -13.14 -20.38
N HIS A 107 -9.55 -13.57 -19.63
CA HIS A 107 -10.29 -14.81 -19.85
C HIS A 107 -11.48 -14.67 -20.83
N MET A 108 -11.98 -13.46 -21.08
CA MET A 108 -13.06 -13.24 -22.03
C MET A 108 -12.64 -13.60 -23.47
N MET A 109 -13.37 -14.52 -24.08
CA MET A 109 -13.25 -14.80 -25.51
C MET A 109 -13.79 -13.61 -26.31
N THR A 110 -13.00 -13.14 -27.29
CA THR A 110 -13.47 -12.13 -28.24
C THR A 110 -14.43 -12.75 -29.25
N ALA A 111 -15.59 -12.09 -29.46
CA ALA A 111 -16.59 -12.53 -30.42
C ALA A 111 -16.01 -12.67 -31.83
N LYS A 112 -16.48 -13.68 -32.57
CA LYS A 112 -16.08 -13.92 -33.96
C LYS A 112 -16.66 -12.83 -34.86
N ASP A 113 -15.83 -11.87 -35.24
CA ASP A 113 -16.16 -10.97 -36.35
C ASP A 113 -15.75 -11.62 -37.67
N GLN A 114 -16.74 -11.98 -38.49
CA GLN A 114 -16.51 -12.67 -39.76
C GLN A 114 -15.85 -11.78 -40.82
N LEU A 115 -15.96 -10.45 -40.67
CA LEU A 115 -15.44 -9.48 -41.63
C LEU A 115 -14.03 -9.00 -41.26
N LYS A 116 -13.57 -9.29 -40.04
CA LYS A 116 -12.27 -8.82 -39.55
C LYS A 116 -11.15 -9.78 -39.96
N VAL A 117 -10.17 -9.25 -40.68
CA VAL A 117 -8.92 -9.95 -40.99
C VAL A 117 -8.08 -10.01 -39.71
N GLY A 118 -7.91 -11.20 -39.14
CA GLY A 118 -7.17 -11.39 -37.90
C GLY A 118 -7.60 -12.64 -37.13
N VAL A 119 -6.93 -12.85 -36.00
CA VAL A 119 -7.11 -14.04 -35.18
C VAL A 119 -8.47 -14.02 -34.47
N ARG A 120 -9.33 -15.01 -34.77
CA ARG A 120 -10.67 -15.14 -34.20
C ARG A 120 -10.64 -15.93 -32.89
N SER A 121 -11.57 -15.63 -31.98
CA SER A 121 -11.82 -16.44 -30.77
C SER A 121 -10.59 -16.69 -29.92
N MET A 122 -9.80 -15.64 -29.72
CA MET A 122 -8.52 -15.73 -29.03
C MET A 122 -8.63 -15.12 -27.63
N VAL A 123 -8.20 -15.89 -26.64
CA VAL A 123 -7.89 -15.42 -25.28
C VAL A 123 -6.55 -14.67 -25.38
N ARG A 124 -6.51 -13.41 -24.92
CA ARG A 124 -5.34 -12.54 -25.15
C ARG A 124 -4.08 -13.11 -24.53
N LEU A 125 -4.17 -13.60 -23.30
CA LEU A 125 -3.02 -14.18 -22.61
C LEU A 125 -2.45 -15.37 -23.41
N THR A 126 -3.32 -16.27 -23.86
CA THR A 126 -2.94 -17.42 -24.69
C THR A 126 -2.32 -16.99 -26.02
N ALA A 127 -2.78 -15.88 -26.62
CA ALA A 127 -2.20 -15.32 -27.83
C ALA A 127 -0.72 -14.95 -27.69
N TYR A 128 -0.39 -14.30 -26.56
CA TYR A 128 0.95 -13.84 -26.29
C TYR A 128 1.86 -14.99 -25.89
N GLN A 129 1.32 -15.99 -25.20
CA GLN A 129 2.05 -17.19 -24.78
C GLN A 129 2.30 -18.17 -25.93
N TYR A 130 1.31 -18.39 -26.80
CA TYR A 130 1.30 -19.41 -27.86
C TYR A 130 0.87 -18.83 -29.23
N PRO A 131 1.59 -17.82 -29.76
CA PRO A 131 1.21 -17.17 -31.01
C PRO A 131 1.12 -18.14 -32.21
N GLU A 132 1.84 -19.25 -32.17
CA GLU A 132 1.88 -20.30 -33.20
C GLU A 132 0.53 -20.98 -33.44
N PHE A 133 -0.35 -21.06 -32.44
CA PHE A 133 -1.72 -21.60 -32.61
C PHE A 133 -2.53 -20.82 -33.64
N TRP A 134 -2.09 -19.60 -33.93
CA TRP A 134 -2.72 -18.70 -34.90
C TRP A 134 -1.78 -18.27 -36.01
N LYS A 135 -0.76 -19.09 -36.31
CA LYS A 135 0.29 -18.81 -37.31
C LYS A 135 1.03 -17.50 -37.04
N GLY A 136 0.95 -17.00 -35.81
CA GLY A 136 1.74 -15.87 -35.33
C GLY A 136 3.20 -16.26 -35.16
N LYS A 137 4.04 -15.26 -34.91
CA LYS A 137 5.46 -15.44 -34.60
C LYS A 137 5.71 -14.92 -33.19
N ARG A 138 6.48 -15.67 -32.40
CA ARG A 138 6.93 -15.21 -31.08
C ARG A 138 8.00 -14.15 -31.26
N CYS A 139 7.59 -12.89 -31.16
CA CYS A 139 8.48 -11.73 -31.25
C CYS A 139 8.88 -11.16 -29.88
N LEU A 140 8.38 -11.75 -28.78
CA LEU A 140 8.74 -11.34 -27.42
C LEU A 140 10.14 -11.85 -27.08
N LEU A 141 10.93 -10.98 -26.44
CA LEU A 141 12.26 -11.30 -25.94
C LEU A 141 12.14 -11.79 -24.49
N LEU A 142 12.65 -12.98 -24.22
CA LEU A 142 12.66 -13.55 -22.88
C LEU A 142 13.87 -13.06 -22.12
N ILE A 143 13.71 -12.43 -20.97
CA ILE A 143 14.86 -12.04 -20.17
C ILE A 143 15.31 -13.27 -19.37
N PRO A 144 16.47 -13.90 -19.68
CA PRO A 144 16.86 -15.15 -19.05
C PRO A 144 17.25 -14.92 -17.59
N GLY A 145 16.79 -15.80 -16.69
CA GLY A 145 17.21 -15.79 -15.29
C GLY A 145 16.72 -14.61 -14.46
N LEU A 146 15.84 -13.76 -15.01
CA LEU A 146 15.24 -12.66 -14.28
C LEU A 146 13.76 -12.96 -14.06
N SER A 147 13.42 -13.33 -12.84
CA SER A 147 12.05 -13.37 -12.36
C SER A 147 11.42 -11.97 -12.44
N PHE A 148 10.09 -11.91 -12.46
CA PHE A 148 9.37 -10.64 -12.34
C PHE A 148 9.80 -9.86 -11.07
N TYR A 149 10.10 -10.58 -9.99
CA TYR A 149 10.54 -10.02 -8.73
C TYR A 149 11.90 -9.32 -8.85
N GLU A 150 12.89 -9.96 -9.48
CA GLU A 150 14.21 -9.36 -9.69
C GLU A 150 14.14 -8.15 -10.64
N GLN A 151 13.32 -8.24 -11.69
CA GLN A 151 13.06 -7.09 -12.57
C GLN A 151 12.48 -5.92 -11.78
N LYS A 152 11.49 -6.17 -10.91
CA LYS A 152 10.87 -5.16 -10.07
C LYS A 152 11.88 -4.54 -9.09
N GLN A 153 12.73 -5.35 -8.46
CA GLN A 153 13.78 -4.86 -7.57
C GLN A 153 14.75 -3.90 -8.28
N MET A 154 15.15 -4.22 -9.51
CA MET A 154 16.03 -3.38 -10.32
C MET A 154 15.43 -2.01 -10.66
N LEU A 155 14.10 -1.85 -10.59
CA LEU A 155 13.45 -0.58 -10.90
C LEU A 155 13.45 0.41 -9.74
N GLY A 156 13.81 -0.02 -8.53
CA GLY A 156 13.56 0.74 -7.31
C GLY A 156 12.67 -0.01 -6.33
N GLY A 157 12.48 -1.32 -6.52
CA GLY A 157 11.81 -2.16 -5.54
C GLY A 157 10.30 -1.98 -5.49
N TRP A 158 9.75 -2.37 -4.34
CA TRP A 158 8.33 -2.25 -4.06
C TRP A 158 7.91 -0.79 -3.81
N GLU A 159 8.84 0.02 -3.31
CA GLU A 159 8.68 1.45 -3.01
C GLU A 159 8.14 2.26 -4.20
N LEU A 160 8.47 1.88 -5.44
CA LEU A 160 7.93 2.55 -6.65
C LEU A 160 6.42 2.37 -6.85
N PHE A 161 5.84 1.33 -6.26
CA PHE A 161 4.46 0.92 -6.42
C PHE A 161 3.69 0.91 -5.10
N GLU A 162 4.37 1.21 -4.00
CA GLU A 162 3.79 1.35 -2.67
C GLU A 162 3.33 2.78 -2.48
N TYR A 163 2.13 2.93 -1.92
CA TYR A 163 1.51 4.24 -1.71
C TYR A 163 1.76 4.76 -0.29
N VAL A 164 2.20 3.86 0.60
CA VAL A 164 2.59 4.12 1.99
C VAL A 164 3.93 3.46 2.26
N GLU A 165 4.58 3.85 3.35
CA GLU A 165 5.83 3.21 3.78
C GLU A 165 5.60 1.76 4.19
N ARG A 166 6.59 0.88 3.96
CA ARG A 166 6.47 -0.54 4.25
C ARG A 166 6.11 -0.83 5.71
N GLU A 167 6.72 -0.10 6.64
CA GLU A 167 6.43 -0.24 8.08
C GLU A 167 4.95 0.04 8.38
N PHE A 168 4.37 1.02 7.69
CA PHE A 168 2.94 1.33 7.80
C PHE A 168 2.05 0.28 7.12
N ASP A 169 2.46 -0.28 5.97
CA ASP A 169 1.74 -1.39 5.32
C ASP A 169 1.69 -2.63 6.24
N GLU A 170 2.83 -3.01 6.83
CA GLU A 170 2.93 -4.14 7.77
C GLU A 170 2.07 -3.91 9.01
N GLU A 171 2.09 -2.70 9.57
CA GLU A 171 1.24 -2.33 10.70
C GLU A 171 -0.25 -2.41 10.35
N MET A 172 -0.63 -1.96 9.16
CA MET A 172 -2.03 -1.99 8.75
C MET A 172 -2.56 -3.39 8.48
N GLU A 173 -1.72 -4.29 7.95
CA GLU A 173 -2.08 -5.71 7.85
C GLU A 173 -2.30 -6.31 9.25
N ARG A 174 -1.45 -5.98 10.24
CA ARG A 174 -1.61 -6.43 11.63
C ARG A 174 -2.92 -5.95 12.25
N VAL A 175 -3.23 -4.66 12.09
CA VAL A 175 -4.50 -4.08 12.59
C VAL A 175 -5.71 -4.73 11.92
N CYS A 176 -5.64 -4.99 10.61
CA CYS A 176 -6.68 -5.73 9.91
C CYS A 176 -6.85 -7.16 10.44
N GLU A 177 -5.76 -7.87 10.73
CA GLU A 177 -5.80 -9.21 11.34
C GLU A 177 -6.47 -9.19 12.72
N GLU A 178 -6.10 -8.22 13.58
CA GLU A 178 -6.69 -8.03 14.92
C GLU A 178 -8.20 -7.77 14.84
N LEU A 179 -8.63 -6.94 13.88
CA LEU A 179 -10.03 -6.60 13.63
C LEU A 179 -10.79 -7.66 12.83
N CYS A 180 -10.14 -8.76 12.44
CA CYS A 180 -10.70 -9.80 11.56
C CYS A 180 -11.20 -9.25 10.20
N ILE A 181 -10.56 -8.21 9.70
CA ILE A 181 -10.81 -7.59 8.39
C ILE A 181 -9.83 -8.20 7.39
N TYR A 182 -10.34 -8.82 6.33
CA TYR A 182 -9.49 -9.32 5.26
C TYR A 182 -9.19 -8.16 4.30
N SER A 183 -7.99 -7.57 4.39
CA SER A 183 -7.52 -6.45 3.56
C SER A 183 -7.68 -6.72 2.06
N ASP A 184 -7.37 -7.94 1.62
CA ASP A 184 -7.56 -8.44 0.25
C ASP A 184 -9.04 -8.55 -0.18
N SER A 185 -9.98 -8.33 0.73
CA SER A 185 -11.42 -8.50 0.51
C SER A 185 -12.21 -7.19 0.51
N ILE A 186 -11.57 -6.06 0.77
CA ILE A 186 -12.24 -4.75 0.87
C ILE A 186 -12.70 -4.29 -0.52
N ALA A 187 -14.00 -4.00 -0.68
CA ALA A 187 -14.54 -3.34 -1.86
C ALA A 187 -14.55 -1.81 -1.69
N TYR A 188 -14.48 -1.05 -2.79
CA TYR A 188 -14.45 0.43 -2.74
C TYR A 188 -15.67 1.06 -2.05
N ARG A 189 -16.79 0.33 -1.93
CA ARG A 189 -17.98 0.78 -1.21
C ARG A 189 -17.88 0.63 0.31
N GLU A 190 -16.99 -0.24 0.76
CA GLU A 190 -16.79 -0.60 2.16
C GLU A 190 -15.54 0.10 2.73
N VAL A 191 -14.81 0.85 1.89
CA VAL A 191 -13.56 1.50 2.29
C VAL A 191 -13.78 2.48 3.44
N TRP A 192 -14.85 3.29 3.42
CA TRP A 192 -15.08 4.26 4.48
C TRP A 192 -15.56 3.62 5.78
N ASP A 193 -16.43 2.60 5.71
CA ASP A 193 -16.81 1.83 6.89
C ASP A 193 -15.57 1.15 7.53
N THR A 194 -14.68 0.60 6.70
CA THR A 194 -13.42 0.00 7.16
C THR A 194 -12.46 1.05 7.73
N PHE A 195 -12.41 2.22 7.11
CA PHE A 195 -11.58 3.35 7.53
C PHE A 195 -11.92 3.81 8.95
N GLU A 196 -13.22 4.00 9.24
CA GLU A 196 -13.66 4.43 10.57
C GLU A 196 -13.31 3.37 11.64
N VAL A 197 -13.53 2.09 11.36
CA VAL A 197 -13.20 0.99 12.31
C VAL A 197 -11.69 0.93 12.57
N ILE A 198 -10.86 1.10 11.54
CA ILE A 198 -9.40 1.11 11.71
C ILE A 198 -8.96 2.32 12.52
N LEU A 199 -9.48 3.52 12.24
CA LEU A 199 -9.12 4.72 12.99
C LEU A 199 -9.52 4.61 14.45
N GLU A 200 -10.74 4.16 14.75
CA GLU A 200 -11.21 3.97 16.13
C GLU A 200 -10.30 3.02 16.92
N HIS A 201 -9.82 1.94 16.28
CA HIS A 201 -8.89 0.98 16.89
C HIS A 201 -7.52 1.60 17.16
N LEU A 202 -6.98 2.36 16.21
CA LEU A 202 -5.69 3.03 16.35
C LEU A 202 -5.73 4.10 17.45
N GLU A 203 -6.76 4.95 17.46
CA GLU A 203 -6.94 5.99 18.47
C GLU A 203 -7.15 5.40 19.88
N SER A 204 -7.87 4.28 19.98
CA SER A 204 -8.05 3.58 21.26
C SER A 204 -6.74 3.00 21.79
N SER A 205 -5.93 2.41 20.90
CA SER A 205 -4.65 1.79 21.26
C SER A 205 -3.64 2.81 21.79
N ASP A 206 -3.61 4.02 21.20
CA ASP A 206 -2.74 5.10 21.68
C ASP A 206 -3.15 5.56 23.09
N SER A 207 -4.46 5.62 23.38
CA SER A 207 -4.95 6.02 24.70
C SER A 207 -4.67 5.00 25.82
N GLU A 208 -4.59 3.70 25.50
CA GLU A 208 -4.25 2.65 26.47
C GLU A 208 -2.75 2.65 26.81
N ALA A 209 -1.89 3.01 25.84
CA ALA A 209 -0.46 3.16 26.06
C ALA A 209 -0.16 4.36 26.98
N GLU A 210 -0.80 5.51 26.77
CA GLU A 210 -0.64 6.69 27.63
C GLU A 210 -1.14 6.46 29.07
N ASN A 211 -2.22 5.70 29.24
CA ASN A 211 -2.72 5.33 30.56
C ASN A 211 -1.78 4.35 31.28
N SER A 212 -1.15 3.42 30.56
CA SER A 212 -0.19 2.48 31.16
C SER A 212 1.10 3.17 31.61
N ASP A 213 1.60 4.14 30.85
CA ASP A 213 2.79 4.92 31.23
C ASP A 213 2.51 5.83 32.44
N SER A 214 1.32 6.44 32.52
CA SER A 214 0.94 7.25 33.68
C SER A 214 0.71 6.41 34.94
N GLU A 215 0.21 5.18 34.84
CA GLU A 215 0.15 4.24 35.98
C GLU A 215 1.54 3.79 36.44
N ALA A 216 2.48 3.60 35.51
CA ALA A 216 3.88 3.29 35.84
C ALA A 216 4.59 4.46 36.54
N GLU A 217 4.39 5.70 36.07
CA GLU A 217 4.93 6.89 36.73
C GLU A 217 4.33 7.13 38.11
N ASN A 218 3.02 6.89 38.28
CA ASN A 218 2.36 7.06 39.58
C ASN A 218 2.85 5.99 40.59
N SER A 219 3.06 4.75 40.14
CA SER A 219 3.68 3.69 40.95
C SER A 219 5.14 4.00 41.33
N HIS A 220 5.87 4.71 40.47
CA HIS A 220 7.23 5.17 40.78
C HIS A 220 7.24 6.29 41.82
N SER A 221 6.20 7.14 41.86
CA SER A 221 6.06 8.18 42.88
C SER A 221 5.63 7.64 44.26
N GLU A 222 4.85 6.54 44.30
CA GLU A 222 4.49 5.87 45.56
C GLU A 222 5.68 5.15 46.21
N THR A 223 6.63 4.66 45.40
CA THR A 223 7.86 4.04 45.91
C THR A 223 8.85 5.08 46.43
N GLU A 224 8.99 6.24 45.79
CA GLU A 224 9.82 7.35 46.31
C GLU A 224 9.24 7.98 47.60
N ASN A 225 7.90 8.05 47.73
CA ASN A 225 7.26 8.48 48.98
C ASN A 225 7.45 7.46 50.12
N SER A 226 7.51 6.16 49.80
CA SER A 226 7.78 5.12 50.80
C SER A 226 9.23 5.14 51.29
N ASP A 227 10.19 5.41 50.41
CA ASP A 227 11.61 5.55 50.79
C ASP A 227 11.87 6.80 51.64
N SER A 228 11.14 7.89 51.39
CA SER A 228 11.23 9.12 52.22
C SER A 228 10.56 8.98 53.59
N GLU A 229 9.52 8.15 53.74
CA GLU A 229 8.99 7.78 55.06
C GLU A 229 9.96 6.86 55.86
N ALA A 230 10.71 5.99 55.17
CA ALA A 230 11.73 5.15 55.81
C ALA A 230 12.94 5.96 56.30
N GLU A 231 13.40 6.97 55.55
CA GLU A 231 14.47 7.87 55.99
C GLU A 231 14.04 8.77 57.16
N ASN A 232 12.78 9.22 57.19
CA ASN A 232 12.26 10.03 58.30
C ASN A 232 12.05 9.20 59.59
N SER A 233 11.83 7.89 59.47
CA SER A 233 11.76 6.99 60.62
C SER A 233 13.14 6.67 61.23
N HIS A 234 14.21 6.81 60.45
CA HIS A 234 15.58 6.57 60.92
C HIS A 234 16.15 7.75 61.74
N SER A 235 15.67 8.97 61.47
CA SER A 235 16.06 10.19 62.20
C SER A 235 15.31 10.39 63.53
N GLU A 236 14.15 9.77 63.74
CA GLU A 236 13.49 9.74 65.05
C GLU A 236 14.14 8.75 66.03
N ALA A 237 14.73 7.65 65.53
CA ALA A 237 15.42 6.68 66.38
C ALA A 237 16.72 7.23 67.00
N GLU A 238 17.49 8.03 66.25
CA GLU A 238 18.76 8.61 66.75
C GLU A 238 18.58 9.73 67.79
N ASN A 239 17.38 10.31 67.91
CA ASN A 239 17.09 11.36 68.90
C ASN A 239 16.57 10.83 70.24
N SER A 240 16.43 9.51 70.40
CA SER A 240 15.89 8.90 71.63
C SER A 240 16.94 8.31 72.57
N ASP A 241 18.22 8.33 72.20
CA ASP A 241 19.33 7.73 72.98
C ASP A 241 20.11 8.74 73.85
N THR A 242 19.66 10.00 73.99
CA THR A 242 20.39 11.04 74.75
C THR A 242 19.86 11.38 76.14
N ASP A 243 18.80 10.76 76.64
CA ASP A 243 18.13 11.19 77.90
C ASP A 243 18.22 10.20 79.08
N ALA A 244 19.22 9.31 79.10
CA ALA A 244 19.31 8.26 80.12
C ALA A 244 20.64 8.20 80.90
N GLU A 245 21.28 9.33 81.21
CA GLU A 245 22.38 9.35 82.20
C GLU A 245 22.39 10.65 83.01
N ASP A 246 21.46 10.85 83.95
CA ASP A 246 21.67 11.86 85.01
C ASP A 246 20.74 11.71 86.22
N GLN A 247 20.73 10.55 86.90
CA GLN A 247 20.26 10.46 88.30
C GLN A 247 21.02 9.37 89.06
N ASP A 248 22.09 9.74 89.76
CA ASP A 248 22.44 9.20 91.09
C ASP A 248 23.73 9.86 91.60
N SER A 249 23.62 10.79 92.56
CA SER A 249 24.69 11.15 93.50
C SER A 249 24.11 12.03 94.61
N ASP A 250 23.85 11.40 95.76
CA ASP A 250 23.65 12.02 97.08
C ASP A 250 24.98 11.96 97.87
#